data_AF-A0AAV2PJE3-F1
#
_entry.id   AF-A0AAV2PJE3-F1
#
_cell.length_a   1.000
_cell.length_b   1.000
_cell.length_c   1.000
_cell.angle_alpha   90.00
_cell.angle_beta   90.00
_cell.angle_gamma   90.00
#
_symmetry.space_group_name_H-M   'P 1'
#
loop_
_entity.id
_entity.type
_entity.pdbx_description
1 polymer ?
#
loop_
_entity_poly.entity_id
_entity_poly.type
_entity_poly.pdbx_seq_one_letter_code
_entity_poly.pdbx_strand_id
1 'polypeptide(L)'
;MWSTRVLTWDGVLHGLRELMSGGVLLSGNTTSDTDPLQLALIQMYNRALNAREAARRLYEFSLRKSQENKVVITSKDVPHGILPQSYSDQFIHDVKVAGRGPDDKIYNRNEDIRQMISRGTTLMSWKDSNNEDILDTVLYANKKFTGGVGDEDETQPENAQVWRSYCLADPDSADKVVAMEKINGEAAHFSVRSFEEQLFIIAGSKNVHMIMGSNDDVEKYIGDRYRIAKEIADAVLKLLDNMEHNKRQILFSLLYYTKSTVCCEILLPQNQHIVNLSYLKEPQIRMFAFTPTCKSDDEPESSFTALPPHLGLDLATALNLPCANYEIIPTHTVDNFIVQSRRKVQSEGHVLYFVKCENGEEHTIGLAKTKTEWYVILRALREKAVYCFTAGKKKHDWNLTERIKSTHKRLRELQEWLKFSDEVLSKWTKLSEEFMRWLNEEVNSGGEEAQQIRPMFPVIWERFCEATNQTTETNQPRLQTQLSFSYSSY
;
A
#
# COMPACT_ATOMS: atom_id res chain seq x y z
N MET A 1 -24.62 -13.35 5.23
CA MET A 1 -24.89 -11.90 5.27
C MET A 1 -24.93 -11.45 6.71
N TRP A 2 -24.08 -10.50 7.13
CA TRP A 2 -24.04 -10.05 8.51
C TRP A 2 -25.29 -9.21 8.82
N SER A 3 -26.20 -9.74 9.64
CA SER A 3 -27.35 -9.00 10.18
C SER A 3 -26.90 -8.12 11.36
N THR A 4 -25.91 -7.26 11.12
CA THR A 4 -25.39 -6.34 12.12
C THR A 4 -26.04 -5.00 11.91
N ARG A 5 -26.89 -4.60 12.87
CA ARG A 5 -27.35 -3.22 12.97
C ARG A 5 -26.14 -2.31 13.13
N VAL A 6 -26.12 -1.24 12.36
CA VAL A 6 -25.14 -0.16 12.53
C VAL A 6 -25.38 0.47 13.90
N LEU A 7 -24.32 0.56 14.72
CA LEU A 7 -24.37 1.28 15.98
C LEU A 7 -24.70 2.75 15.71
N THR A 8 -25.24 3.49 16.67
CA THR A 8 -25.28 4.96 16.53
C THR A 8 -23.86 5.52 16.59
N TRP A 9 -23.62 6.74 16.08
CA TRP A 9 -22.31 7.37 16.18
C TRP A 9 -21.80 7.47 17.62
N ASP A 10 -22.66 7.86 18.57
CA ASP A 10 -22.31 7.87 20.00
C ASP A 10 -21.97 6.47 20.51
N GLY A 11 -22.66 5.44 20.03
CA GLY A 11 -22.36 4.04 20.33
C GLY A 11 -20.99 3.61 19.79
N VAL A 12 -20.58 4.09 18.61
CA VAL A 12 -19.24 3.86 18.07
C VAL A 12 -18.19 4.52 18.97
N LEU A 13 -18.35 5.80 19.30
CA LEU A 13 -17.41 6.53 20.15
C LEU A 13 -17.29 5.91 21.55
N HIS A 14 -18.41 5.48 22.13
CA HIS A 14 -18.42 4.80 23.42
C HIS A 14 -17.68 3.46 23.35
N GLY A 15 -18.01 2.60 22.39
CA GLY A 15 -17.35 1.31 22.22
C GLY A 15 -15.84 1.43 21.95
N LEU A 16 -15.42 2.46 21.20
CA LEU A 16 -14.00 2.74 20.98
C LEU A 16 -13.29 3.16 22.27
N ARG A 17 -13.90 3.99 23.11
CA ARG A 17 -13.33 4.36 24.42
C ARG A 17 -13.17 3.15 25.34
N GLU A 18 -14.17 2.26 25.37
CA GLU A 18 -14.09 1.03 26.16
C GLU A 18 -12.94 0.12 25.69
N LEU A 19 -12.81 -0.07 24.36
CA LEU A 19 -11.71 -0.85 23.79
C LEU A 19 -10.33 -0.27 24.10
N MET A 20 -10.18 1.05 23.99
CA MET A 20 -8.91 1.73 24.17
C MET A 20 -8.52 1.91 25.65
N SER A 21 -9.49 2.02 26.56
CA SER A 21 -9.23 2.15 28.01
C SER A 21 -8.83 0.83 28.68
N GLY A 22 -9.20 -0.31 28.08
CA GLY A 22 -8.70 -1.64 28.50
C GLY A 22 -7.23 -1.89 28.11
N GLY A 23 -6.69 -1.11 27.17
CA GLY A 23 -5.26 -1.04 26.86
C GLY A 23 -4.60 0.12 27.61
N VAL A 24 -3.32 -0.01 27.96
CA VAL A 24 -2.54 0.96 28.76
C VAL A 24 -2.40 2.37 28.11
N LEU A 25 -3.09 2.66 27.00
CA LEU A 25 -2.91 3.85 26.17
C LEU A 25 -3.61 5.12 26.68
N LEU A 26 -4.53 5.05 27.64
CA LEU A 26 -5.32 6.23 28.08
C LEU A 26 -5.07 6.70 29.53
N SER A 27 -3.97 6.30 30.18
CA SER A 27 -3.76 6.63 31.61
C SER A 27 -3.19 8.05 31.90
N GLY A 28 -3.36 9.02 31.00
CA GLY A 28 -2.93 10.40 31.22
C GLY A 28 -4.01 11.25 31.91
N ASN A 29 -3.83 11.55 33.20
CA ASN A 29 -4.66 12.50 33.96
C ASN A 29 -4.37 13.96 33.52
N THR A 30 -4.74 14.35 32.30
CA THR A 30 -4.75 15.76 31.89
C THR A 30 -6.15 16.33 32.10
N THR A 31 -6.27 17.28 33.02
CA THR A 31 -7.52 17.95 33.39
C THR A 31 -7.98 19.01 32.38
N SER A 32 -7.32 19.10 31.22
CA SER A 32 -7.80 19.86 30.06
C SER A 32 -7.73 19.01 28.79
N ASP A 33 -8.67 19.32 27.90
CA ASP A 33 -8.60 19.19 26.45
C ASP A 33 -8.75 17.78 25.82
N THR A 34 -9.63 17.76 24.84
CA THR A 34 -10.17 16.62 24.07
C THR A 34 -9.10 15.61 23.61
N ASP A 35 -9.39 14.31 23.79
CA ASP A 35 -8.57 13.20 23.30
C ASP A 35 -8.25 13.35 21.78
N PRO A 36 -6.96 13.36 21.36
CA PRO A 36 -6.57 13.49 19.96
C PRO A 36 -7.25 12.47 19.03
N LEU A 37 -7.48 11.24 19.50
CA LEU A 37 -8.19 10.22 18.72
C LEU A 37 -9.65 10.64 18.50
N GLN A 38 -10.31 11.14 19.54
CA GLN A 38 -11.69 11.61 19.44
C GLN A 38 -11.82 12.80 18.48
N LEU A 39 -10.90 13.77 18.53
CA LEU A 39 -10.88 14.90 17.59
C LEU A 39 -10.76 14.41 16.15
N ALA A 40 -9.81 13.52 15.87
CA ALA A 40 -9.61 12.97 14.54
C ALA A 40 -10.85 12.19 14.05
N LEU A 41 -11.50 11.41 14.91
CA LEU A 41 -12.75 10.71 14.58
C LEU A 41 -13.91 11.67 14.24
N ILE A 42 -14.04 12.79 14.97
CA ILE A 42 -15.04 13.82 14.69
C ILE A 42 -14.77 14.46 13.32
N GLN A 43 -13.51 14.76 13.00
CA GLN A 43 -13.14 15.30 11.69
C GLN A 43 -13.46 14.34 10.55
N MET A 44 -13.14 13.05 10.74
CA MET A 44 -13.48 12.01 9.77
C MET A 44 -14.99 11.95 9.50
N TYR A 45 -15.81 12.02 10.56
CA TYR A 45 -17.26 12.05 10.44
C TYR A 45 -17.76 13.31 9.72
N ASN A 46 -17.26 14.49 10.09
CA ASN A 46 -17.67 15.75 9.47
C ASN A 46 -17.32 15.79 7.97
N ARG A 47 -16.13 15.32 7.60
CA ARG A 47 -15.73 15.21 6.18
C ARG A 47 -16.63 14.26 5.40
N ALA A 48 -17.09 13.19 6.03
CA ALA A 48 -18.00 12.23 5.42
C ALA A 48 -19.38 12.79 5.07
N LEU A 49 -19.84 13.83 5.77
CA LEU A 49 -21.14 14.48 5.48
C LEU A 49 -21.16 15.11 4.07
N ASN A 50 -19.99 15.53 3.57
CA ASN A 50 -19.84 16.15 2.25
C ASN A 50 -19.39 15.17 1.15
N ALA A 51 -19.31 13.87 1.45
CA ALA A 51 -18.68 12.86 0.57
C ALA A 51 -19.32 12.77 -0.82
N ARG A 52 -20.64 12.93 -0.94
CA ARG A 52 -21.36 12.83 -2.23
C ARG A 52 -21.01 13.96 -3.19
N GLU A 53 -20.94 15.19 -2.68
CA GLU A 53 -20.54 16.35 -3.47
C GLU A 53 -19.07 16.22 -3.91
N ALA A 54 -18.21 15.81 -2.99
CA ALA A 54 -16.80 15.52 -3.30
C ALA A 54 -16.65 14.39 -4.35
N ALA A 55 -17.52 13.37 -4.32
CA ALA A 55 -17.54 12.28 -5.30
C ALA A 55 -17.91 12.76 -6.71
N ARG A 56 -18.94 13.61 -6.86
CA ARG A 56 -19.30 14.23 -8.14
C ARG A 56 -18.13 15.01 -8.74
N ARG A 57 -17.49 15.85 -7.95
CA ARG A 57 -16.34 16.66 -8.40
C ARG A 57 -15.16 15.78 -8.80
N LEU A 58 -14.85 14.75 -8.01
CA LEU A 58 -13.80 13.80 -8.34
C LEU A 58 -14.08 13.08 -9.67
N TYR A 59 -15.33 12.69 -9.91
CA TYR A 59 -15.73 12.05 -11.15
C TYR A 59 -15.62 12.99 -12.35
N GLU A 60 -16.11 14.23 -12.22
CA GLU A 60 -15.98 15.27 -13.25
C GLU A 60 -14.52 15.60 -13.56
N PHE A 61 -13.69 15.76 -12.53
CA PHE A 61 -12.24 15.92 -12.68
C PHE A 61 -11.64 14.75 -13.47
N SER A 62 -12.01 13.52 -13.11
CA SER A 62 -11.53 12.30 -13.75
C SER A 62 -11.94 12.23 -15.22
N LEU A 63 -13.17 12.63 -15.56
CA LEU A 63 -13.64 12.71 -16.95
C LEU A 63 -12.82 13.71 -17.77
N ARG A 64 -12.57 14.92 -17.22
CA ARG A 64 -11.71 15.91 -17.88
C ARG A 64 -10.30 15.37 -18.12
N LYS A 65 -9.67 14.76 -17.11
CA LYS A 65 -8.33 14.16 -17.24
C LYS A 65 -8.30 12.93 -18.14
N SER A 66 -9.42 12.24 -18.29
CA SER A 66 -9.56 11.15 -19.27
C SER A 66 -9.52 11.66 -20.70
N GLN A 67 -10.11 12.83 -20.99
CA GLN A 67 -10.02 13.47 -22.31
C GLN A 67 -8.57 13.88 -22.65
N GLU A 68 -7.76 14.19 -21.63
CA GLU A 68 -6.32 14.45 -21.76
C GLU A 68 -5.46 13.18 -21.89
N ASN A 69 -6.05 11.97 -21.86
CA ASN A 69 -5.35 10.68 -21.78
C ASN A 69 -4.37 10.57 -20.59
N LYS A 70 -4.74 11.16 -19.44
CA LYS A 70 -3.96 11.09 -18.19
C LYS A 70 -4.60 10.22 -17.12
N VAL A 71 -5.90 10.00 -17.21
CA VAL A 71 -6.71 9.17 -16.30
C VAL A 71 -7.57 8.23 -17.13
N VAL A 72 -7.85 7.04 -16.60
CA VAL A 72 -8.80 6.09 -17.16
C VAL A 72 -9.84 5.77 -16.10
N ILE A 73 -11.10 5.82 -16.49
CA ILE A 73 -12.24 5.38 -15.69
C ILE A 73 -12.71 4.06 -16.27
N THR A 74 -12.67 3.00 -15.46
CA THR A 74 -13.17 1.68 -15.85
C THR A 74 -14.48 1.42 -15.13
N SER A 75 -15.59 1.54 -15.86
CA SER A 75 -16.94 1.26 -15.34
C SER A 75 -17.31 -0.21 -15.53
N LYS A 76 -17.87 -0.84 -14.49
CA LYS A 76 -18.41 -2.21 -14.53
C LYS A 76 -19.70 -2.29 -13.74
N ASP A 77 -20.64 -3.07 -14.26
CA ASP A 77 -21.88 -3.38 -13.54
C ASP A 77 -21.57 -4.12 -12.23
N VAL A 78 -22.36 -3.82 -11.20
CA VAL A 78 -22.46 -4.71 -10.04
C VAL A 78 -23.26 -5.95 -10.46
N PRO A 79 -22.73 -7.18 -10.28
CA PRO A 79 -23.45 -8.38 -10.66
C PRO A 79 -24.83 -8.47 -10.00
N HIS A 80 -25.80 -9.00 -10.77
CA HIS A 80 -27.18 -9.12 -10.34
C HIS A 80 -27.31 -9.90 -9.01
N GLY A 81 -28.14 -9.38 -8.11
CA GLY A 81 -28.45 -10.01 -6.83
C GLY A 81 -27.37 -9.87 -5.76
N ILE A 82 -26.40 -8.97 -5.93
CA ILE A 82 -25.54 -8.54 -4.81
C ILE A 82 -26.26 -7.46 -3.99
N LEU A 83 -26.67 -6.37 -4.63
CA LEU A 83 -27.40 -5.28 -3.98
C LEU A 83 -28.91 -5.48 -4.04
N PRO A 84 -29.68 -4.82 -3.15
CA PRO A 84 -31.13 -4.87 -3.19
C PRO A 84 -31.74 -4.46 -4.53
N GLN A 85 -32.85 -5.10 -4.90
CA GLN A 85 -33.53 -4.90 -6.19
C GLN A 85 -34.18 -3.53 -6.35
N SER A 86 -34.37 -2.80 -5.24
CA SER A 86 -34.85 -1.42 -5.25
C SER A 86 -33.86 -0.44 -5.88
N TYR A 87 -32.58 -0.81 -5.98
CA TYR A 87 -31.57 -0.05 -6.67
C TYR A 87 -31.43 -0.50 -8.13
N SER A 88 -31.35 0.43 -9.06
CA SER A 88 -31.07 0.13 -10.48
C SER A 88 -29.81 0.84 -10.97
N ASP A 89 -29.35 0.51 -12.18
CA ASP A 89 -28.20 1.16 -12.84
C ASP A 89 -26.94 1.21 -11.96
N GLN A 90 -26.58 0.07 -11.36
CA GLN A 90 -25.52 -0.04 -10.36
C GLN A 90 -24.14 -0.26 -11.02
N PHE A 91 -23.24 0.71 -10.88
CA PHE A 91 -21.90 0.65 -11.47
C PHE A 91 -20.80 0.94 -10.45
N ILE A 92 -19.70 0.20 -10.58
CA ILE A 92 -18.40 0.50 -9.96
C ILE A 92 -17.52 1.19 -11.01
N HIS A 93 -16.93 2.33 -10.62
CA HIS A 93 -16.02 3.12 -11.42
C HIS A 93 -14.62 3.11 -10.80
N ASP A 94 -13.74 2.23 -11.28
CA ASP A 94 -12.33 2.25 -10.89
C ASP A 94 -11.60 3.37 -11.65
N VAL A 95 -11.05 4.33 -10.91
CA VAL A 95 -10.32 5.47 -11.45
C VAL A 95 -8.83 5.30 -11.21
N LYS A 96 -8.05 5.37 -12.29
CA LYS A 96 -6.59 5.28 -12.22
C LYS A 96 -5.91 6.23 -13.19
N VAL A 97 -4.69 6.61 -12.86
CA VAL A 97 -3.80 7.30 -13.79
C VAL A 97 -3.42 6.34 -14.92
N ALA A 98 -3.35 6.85 -16.14
CA ALA A 98 -2.96 6.10 -17.31
C ALA A 98 -2.40 7.05 -18.37
N GLY A 99 -1.35 6.65 -19.08
CA GLY A 99 -0.79 7.43 -20.19
C GLY A 99 0.45 6.76 -20.78
N ARG A 100 1.18 7.49 -21.63
CA ARG A 100 2.41 6.98 -22.26
C ARG A 100 3.56 6.96 -21.24
N GLY A 101 3.84 5.77 -20.70
CA GLY A 101 4.95 5.52 -19.77
C GLY A 101 4.48 5.20 -18.35
N PRO A 102 5.39 5.20 -17.37
CA PRO A 102 5.07 4.85 -15.99
C PRO A 102 4.15 5.87 -15.33
N ASP A 103 3.24 5.41 -14.47
CA ASP A 103 2.32 6.25 -13.67
C ASP A 103 3.06 7.42 -12.98
N ASP A 104 4.27 7.15 -12.49
CA ASP A 104 5.11 8.10 -11.75
C ASP A 104 5.43 9.35 -12.58
N LYS A 105 5.60 9.23 -13.89
CA LYS A 105 5.83 10.39 -14.76
C LYS A 105 4.62 11.30 -14.84
N ILE A 106 3.40 10.73 -14.80
CA ILE A 106 2.17 11.51 -14.86
C ILE A 106 1.98 12.23 -13.54
N TYR A 107 2.12 11.52 -12.40
CA TYR A 107 2.05 12.15 -11.09
C TYR A 107 3.11 13.25 -10.91
N ASN A 108 4.37 13.04 -11.32
CA ASN A 108 5.42 14.07 -11.20
C ASN A 108 5.07 15.37 -11.95
N ARG A 109 4.38 15.26 -13.09
CA ARG A 109 4.09 16.40 -13.98
C ARG A 109 2.74 17.08 -13.75
N ASN A 110 1.85 16.49 -12.94
CA ASN A 110 0.48 16.96 -12.77
C ASN A 110 0.13 16.99 -11.29
N GLU A 111 0.33 18.14 -10.65
CA GLU A 111 0.05 18.35 -9.23
C GLU A 111 -1.43 18.15 -8.89
N ASP A 112 -2.32 18.64 -9.75
CA ASP A 112 -3.77 18.46 -9.62
C ASP A 112 -4.16 16.97 -9.59
N ILE A 113 -3.52 16.13 -10.43
CA ILE A 113 -3.72 14.67 -10.38
C ILE A 113 -3.16 14.07 -9.08
N ARG A 114 -2.00 14.54 -8.59
CA ARG A 114 -1.47 14.10 -7.28
C ARG A 114 -2.43 14.42 -6.14
N GLN A 115 -3.05 15.60 -6.19
CA GLN A 115 -3.96 16.07 -5.17
C GLN A 115 -5.32 15.36 -5.22
N MET A 116 -5.82 15.02 -6.41
CA MET A 116 -7.18 14.49 -6.58
C MET A 116 -7.27 12.96 -6.73
N ILE A 117 -6.31 12.30 -7.36
CA ILE A 117 -6.41 10.87 -7.73
C ILE A 117 -5.50 9.99 -6.88
N SER A 118 -6.10 9.27 -5.94
CA SER A 118 -5.40 8.28 -5.11
C SER A 118 -5.10 6.98 -5.85
N ARG A 119 -4.15 6.18 -5.35
CA ARG A 119 -3.80 4.84 -5.90
C ARG A 119 -4.75 3.76 -5.36
N GLY A 120 -6.00 3.81 -5.80
CA GLY A 120 -7.08 2.97 -5.29
C GLY A 120 -8.36 3.79 -5.13
N THR A 121 -8.69 4.55 -6.18
CA THR A 121 -9.89 5.39 -6.20
C THR A 121 -11.02 4.62 -6.86
N THR A 122 -12.12 4.43 -6.13
CA THR A 122 -13.33 3.79 -6.66
C THR A 122 -14.55 4.58 -6.26
N LEU A 123 -15.34 4.93 -7.27
CA LEU A 123 -16.66 5.51 -7.09
C LEU A 123 -17.72 4.47 -7.41
N MET A 124 -18.91 4.65 -6.85
CA MET A 124 -20.07 3.83 -7.17
C MET A 124 -21.23 4.74 -7.54
N SER A 125 -21.91 4.43 -8.65
CA SER A 125 -23.16 5.07 -9.04
C SER A 125 -24.31 4.08 -9.04
N TRP A 126 -25.50 4.57 -8.72
CA TRP A 126 -26.74 3.80 -8.75
C TRP A 126 -27.95 4.74 -8.72
N LYS A 127 -29.11 4.22 -9.10
CA LYS A 127 -30.39 4.89 -8.88
C LYS A 127 -31.06 4.35 -7.63
N ASP A 128 -31.53 5.25 -6.78
CA ASP A 128 -32.27 4.88 -5.57
C ASP A 128 -33.73 4.49 -5.86
N SER A 129 -34.50 4.20 -4.81
CA SER A 129 -35.92 3.86 -4.91
C SER A 129 -36.79 4.99 -5.49
N ASN A 130 -36.30 6.23 -5.48
CA ASN A 130 -36.94 7.40 -6.07
C ASN A 130 -36.44 7.68 -7.50
N ASN A 131 -35.61 6.78 -8.05
CA ASN A 131 -34.96 6.90 -9.36
C ASN A 131 -34.03 8.14 -9.45
N GLU A 132 -33.47 8.58 -8.32
CA GLU A 132 -32.45 9.63 -8.27
C GLU A 132 -31.05 9.04 -8.49
N ASP A 133 -30.25 9.69 -9.33
CA ASP A 133 -28.85 9.30 -9.57
C ASP A 133 -27.97 9.66 -8.37
N ILE A 134 -27.48 8.64 -7.68
CA ILE A 134 -26.52 8.75 -6.59
C ILE A 134 -25.12 8.39 -7.08
N LEU A 135 -24.13 9.15 -6.63
CA LEU A 135 -22.72 8.88 -6.82
C LEU A 135 -22.01 9.05 -5.47
N ASP A 136 -21.23 8.06 -5.07
CA ASP A 136 -20.45 8.07 -3.82
C ASP A 136 -19.02 7.60 -4.08
N THR A 137 -18.06 8.14 -3.32
CA THR A 137 -16.70 7.63 -3.28
C THR A 137 -16.67 6.49 -2.28
N VAL A 138 -16.57 5.26 -2.78
CA VAL A 138 -16.60 4.06 -1.93
C VAL A 138 -15.21 3.66 -1.46
N LEU A 139 -14.16 3.96 -2.23
CA LEU A 139 -12.77 3.79 -1.83
C LEU A 139 -11.93 4.98 -2.28
N TYR A 140 -11.12 5.49 -1.36
CA TYR A 140 -10.15 6.55 -1.61
C TYR A 140 -8.88 6.23 -0.84
N ALA A 141 -8.04 5.40 -1.43
CA ALA A 141 -6.82 4.88 -0.81
C ALA A 141 -5.72 5.96 -0.64
N ASN A 142 -4.49 5.55 -0.33
CA ASN A 142 -3.38 6.49 -0.22
C ASN A 142 -3.11 7.24 -1.53
N LYS A 143 -2.86 8.55 -1.41
CA LYS A 143 -2.31 9.34 -2.53
C LYS A 143 -0.95 8.79 -2.93
N LYS A 144 -0.56 9.03 -4.19
CA LYS A 144 0.78 8.65 -4.66
C LYS A 144 1.83 9.40 -3.82
N PHE A 145 2.81 8.67 -3.32
CA PHE A 145 4.05 9.19 -2.76
C PHE A 145 5.25 8.49 -3.42
N THR A 146 6.44 9.02 -3.21
CA THR A 146 7.68 8.59 -3.88
C THR A 146 8.84 8.60 -2.89
N GLY A 147 9.98 8.06 -3.26
CA GLY A 147 11.19 8.06 -2.44
C GLY A 147 12.29 8.94 -3.02
N GLY A 148 13.48 8.85 -2.45
CA GLY A 148 14.67 9.49 -3.00
C GLY A 148 15.30 8.66 -4.13
N VAL A 149 16.53 9.03 -4.50
CA VAL A 149 17.35 8.20 -5.41
C VAL A 149 17.58 6.83 -4.77
N GLY A 150 17.38 5.77 -5.56
CA GLY A 150 17.49 4.37 -5.13
C GLY A 150 16.17 3.71 -4.73
N ASP A 151 15.09 4.47 -4.54
CA ASP A 151 13.81 3.94 -4.06
C ASP A 151 12.76 3.71 -5.17
N GLU A 152 13.04 4.22 -6.38
CA GLU A 152 12.24 3.97 -7.59
C GLU A 152 12.78 2.81 -8.41
N ASP A 153 11.91 2.07 -9.10
CA ASP A 153 12.31 0.82 -9.75
C ASP A 153 12.82 1.02 -11.19
N GLU A 154 12.11 1.84 -11.98
CA GLU A 154 12.32 1.97 -13.42
C GLU A 154 13.14 3.21 -13.79
N THR A 155 12.81 4.36 -13.19
CA THR A 155 13.46 5.64 -13.44
C THR A 155 13.80 6.29 -12.13
N GLN A 156 15.09 6.60 -11.91
CA GLN A 156 15.48 7.38 -10.76
C GLN A 156 15.14 8.86 -10.96
N PRO A 157 14.74 9.56 -9.90
CA PRO A 157 14.62 11.00 -9.97
C PRO A 157 15.99 11.66 -10.13
N GLU A 158 16.03 12.81 -10.79
CA GLU A 158 17.25 13.62 -10.92
C GLU A 158 17.71 14.21 -9.58
N ASN A 159 16.76 14.41 -8.64
CA ASN A 159 17.00 14.98 -7.33
C ASN A 159 16.48 14.04 -6.22
N ALA A 160 17.31 13.77 -5.21
CA ALA A 160 16.96 12.97 -4.04
C ALA A 160 15.80 13.56 -3.20
N GLN A 161 15.52 14.86 -3.35
CA GLN A 161 14.44 15.56 -2.65
C GLN A 161 13.13 15.64 -3.45
N VAL A 162 13.01 14.96 -4.60
CA VAL A 162 11.77 15.01 -5.42
C VAL A 162 10.51 14.68 -4.61
N TRP A 163 10.63 13.80 -3.61
CA TRP A 163 9.52 13.37 -2.76
C TRP A 163 8.96 14.51 -1.89
N ARG A 164 9.75 15.54 -1.58
CA ARG A 164 9.26 16.71 -0.82
C ARG A 164 8.14 17.44 -1.56
N SER A 165 8.16 17.45 -2.91
CA SER A 165 7.09 18.03 -3.73
C SER A 165 5.76 17.28 -3.68
N TYR A 166 5.73 16.11 -3.05
CA TYR A 166 4.52 15.34 -2.77
C TYR A 166 3.95 15.65 -1.38
N CYS A 167 4.60 16.45 -0.54
CA CYS A 167 4.14 16.76 0.81
C CYS A 167 3.14 17.93 0.80
N LEU A 168 2.24 17.97 1.79
CA LEU A 168 1.29 19.07 2.01
C LEU A 168 1.98 20.29 2.65
N ALA A 169 3.06 20.06 3.38
CA ALA A 169 3.91 21.07 3.99
C ALA A 169 5.38 20.62 3.97
N ASP A 170 6.30 21.50 4.37
CA ASP A 170 7.71 21.13 4.50
C ASP A 170 7.87 20.00 5.53
N PRO A 171 8.40 18.83 5.16
CA PRO A 171 8.59 17.72 6.10
C PRO A 171 9.50 18.07 7.28
N ASP A 172 10.36 19.08 7.16
CA ASP A 172 11.21 19.53 8.28
C ASP A 172 10.41 20.26 9.37
N SER A 173 9.16 20.67 9.07
CA SER A 173 8.22 21.24 10.04
C SER A 173 7.46 20.19 10.85
N ALA A 174 7.72 18.90 10.63
CA ALA A 174 7.09 17.81 11.38
C ALA A 174 7.65 17.70 12.80
N ASP A 175 6.76 17.52 13.77
CA ASP A 175 7.11 17.30 15.18
C ASP A 175 7.65 15.89 15.44
N LYS A 176 7.16 14.91 14.67
CA LYS A 176 7.58 13.51 14.75
C LYS A 176 7.46 12.79 13.42
N VAL A 177 8.17 11.67 13.31
CA VAL A 177 8.05 10.78 12.16
C VAL A 177 7.64 9.38 12.62
N VAL A 178 6.58 8.85 12.04
CA VAL A 178 6.17 7.45 12.23
C VAL A 178 6.86 6.63 11.14
N ALA A 179 7.89 5.88 11.52
CA ALA A 179 8.60 4.97 10.64
C ALA A 179 7.91 3.61 10.66
N MET A 180 7.20 3.31 9.57
CA MET A 180 6.40 2.10 9.44
C MET A 180 7.10 1.09 8.53
N GLU A 181 7.11 -0.18 8.92
CA GLU A 181 7.62 -1.26 8.08
C GLU A 181 6.88 -1.27 6.73
N LYS A 182 7.64 -1.25 5.64
CA LYS A 182 7.07 -1.41 4.31
C LYS A 182 6.85 -2.91 4.05
N ILE A 183 5.62 -3.35 4.30
CA ILE A 183 5.19 -4.72 4.04
C ILE A 183 5.38 -5.05 2.55
N ASN A 184 5.91 -6.25 2.26
CA ASN A 184 6.20 -6.68 0.91
C ASN A 184 5.10 -7.59 0.33
N GLY A 185 4.01 -6.99 -0.14
CA GLY A 185 2.88 -7.71 -0.74
C GLY A 185 2.26 -6.98 -1.91
N GLU A 186 0.95 -7.14 -2.09
CA GLU A 186 0.15 -6.37 -3.04
C GLU A 186 -0.76 -5.38 -2.30
N ALA A 187 -0.99 -4.21 -2.90
CA ALA A 187 -1.89 -3.22 -2.31
C ALA A 187 -3.34 -3.75 -2.29
N ALA A 188 -3.96 -3.68 -1.11
CA ALA A 188 -5.32 -4.11 -0.85
C ALA A 188 -6.10 -3.01 -0.11
N HIS A 189 -7.36 -2.84 -0.43
CA HIS A 189 -8.22 -1.84 0.21
C HIS A 189 -9.55 -2.45 0.57
N PHE A 190 -10.16 -1.96 1.64
CA PHE A 190 -11.58 -2.19 1.86
C PHE A 190 -12.27 -1.04 2.59
N SER A 191 -13.58 -0.95 2.42
CA SER A 191 -14.48 -0.04 3.12
C SER A 191 -15.85 -0.70 3.32
N VAL A 192 -16.72 -0.03 4.06
CA VAL A 192 -18.08 -0.52 4.34
C VAL A 192 -19.12 0.53 3.95
N ARG A 193 -20.21 0.10 3.33
CA ARG A 193 -21.38 0.94 3.00
C ARG A 193 -22.67 0.23 3.41
N SER A 194 -23.73 1.00 3.63
CA SER A 194 -25.06 0.45 3.89
C SER A 194 -26.00 0.75 2.74
N PHE A 195 -26.75 -0.28 2.32
CA PHE A 195 -27.81 -0.22 1.34
C PHE A 195 -29.03 -0.94 1.94
N GLU A 196 -30.17 -0.26 2.08
CA GLU A 196 -31.36 -0.76 2.79
C GLU A 196 -31.07 -1.44 4.14
N GLU A 197 -30.32 -0.76 5.02
CA GLU A 197 -29.93 -1.26 6.35
C GLU A 197 -29.02 -2.51 6.33
N GLN A 198 -28.64 -3.00 5.15
CA GLN A 198 -27.69 -4.09 4.99
C GLN A 198 -26.29 -3.52 4.76
N LEU A 199 -25.30 -4.13 5.39
CA LEU A 199 -23.89 -3.73 5.25
C LEU A 199 -23.21 -4.54 4.15
N PHE A 200 -22.50 -3.81 3.29
CA PHE A 200 -21.71 -4.37 2.20
C PHE A 200 -20.27 -3.89 2.33
N ILE A 201 -19.34 -4.78 1.98
CA ILE A 201 -17.93 -4.46 1.88
C ILE A 201 -17.62 -4.14 0.43
N ILE A 202 -16.83 -3.08 0.24
CA ILE A 202 -16.19 -2.82 -1.04
C ILE A 202 -14.71 -3.11 -0.83
N ALA A 203 -14.13 -4.04 -1.59
CA ALA A 203 -12.73 -4.43 -1.45
C ALA A 203 -12.06 -4.68 -2.80
N GLY A 204 -10.73 -4.63 -2.82
CA GLY A 204 -9.97 -4.98 -4.02
C GLY A 204 -8.53 -4.50 -4.01
N SER A 205 -7.92 -4.59 -5.19
CA SER A 205 -6.53 -4.21 -5.47
C SER A 205 -6.40 -2.73 -5.83
N LYS A 206 -5.19 -2.23 -6.10
CA LYS A 206 -4.96 -0.86 -6.61
C LYS A 206 -5.92 -0.39 -7.72
N ASN A 207 -6.34 -1.27 -8.63
CA ASN A 207 -7.02 -0.87 -9.87
C ASN A 207 -8.36 -1.58 -10.14
N VAL A 208 -8.74 -2.54 -9.31
CA VAL A 208 -9.93 -3.37 -9.53
C VAL A 208 -10.54 -3.67 -8.17
N HIS A 209 -11.80 -3.28 -8.00
CA HIS A 209 -12.56 -3.49 -6.78
C HIS A 209 -13.93 -4.12 -7.07
N MET A 210 -14.55 -4.62 -6.02
CA MET A 210 -15.86 -5.29 -6.03
C MET A 210 -16.64 -4.93 -4.77
N ILE A 211 -17.96 -5.09 -4.84
CA ILE A 211 -18.86 -4.99 -3.69
C ILE A 211 -19.41 -6.39 -3.35
N MET A 212 -19.51 -6.70 -2.07
CA MET A 212 -19.89 -8.04 -1.60
C MET A 212 -20.52 -8.01 -0.21
N GLY A 213 -21.49 -8.88 0.04
CA GLY A 213 -22.04 -9.17 1.37
C GLY A 213 -21.71 -10.59 1.87
N SER A 214 -21.09 -11.41 1.03
CA SER A 214 -20.75 -12.82 1.28
C SER A 214 -19.71 -13.34 0.27
N ASN A 215 -19.14 -14.52 0.53
CA ASN A 215 -18.24 -15.20 -0.42
C ASN A 215 -18.97 -15.54 -1.74
N ASP A 216 -20.26 -15.86 -1.71
CA ASP A 216 -21.03 -16.17 -2.92
C ASP A 216 -21.10 -14.97 -3.88
N ASP A 217 -21.05 -13.74 -3.34
CA ASP A 217 -21.03 -12.52 -4.15
C ASP A 217 -19.69 -12.35 -4.89
N VAL A 218 -18.59 -12.79 -4.28
CA VAL A 218 -17.25 -12.74 -4.89
C VAL A 218 -17.22 -13.58 -6.17
N GLU A 219 -17.88 -14.75 -6.16
CA GLU A 219 -17.91 -15.64 -7.31
C GLU A 219 -18.69 -15.10 -8.51
N LYS A 220 -19.62 -14.17 -8.29
CA LYS A 220 -20.39 -13.52 -9.37
C LYS A 220 -19.51 -12.62 -10.26
N TYR A 221 -18.33 -12.21 -9.79
CA TYR A 221 -17.38 -11.44 -10.58
C TYR A 221 -16.53 -12.36 -11.48
N ILE A 222 -16.79 -12.33 -12.80
CA ILE A 222 -16.16 -13.24 -13.76
C ILE A 222 -15.02 -12.55 -14.53
N GLY A 223 -13.96 -13.31 -14.79
CA GLY A 223 -12.86 -12.95 -15.69
C GLY A 223 -11.56 -12.57 -14.98
N ASP A 224 -10.44 -12.70 -15.71
CA ASP A 224 -9.08 -12.60 -15.18
C ASP A 224 -8.77 -11.28 -14.47
N ARG A 225 -9.46 -10.20 -14.83
CA ARG A 225 -9.28 -8.88 -14.20
C ARG A 225 -9.53 -8.91 -12.69
N TYR A 226 -10.40 -9.80 -12.22
CA TYR A 226 -10.79 -9.88 -10.82
C TYR A 226 -9.90 -10.83 -10.02
N ARG A 227 -8.94 -11.54 -10.63
CA ARG A 227 -8.14 -12.58 -9.96
C ARG A 227 -7.55 -12.13 -8.61
N ILE A 228 -6.77 -11.06 -8.61
CA ILE A 228 -6.17 -10.52 -7.37
C ILE A 228 -7.22 -9.88 -6.46
N ALA A 229 -8.25 -9.25 -7.04
CA ALA A 229 -9.31 -8.63 -6.26
C ALA A 229 -10.16 -9.67 -5.49
N LYS A 230 -10.37 -10.87 -6.06
CA LYS A 230 -11.01 -12.02 -5.40
C LYS A 230 -10.17 -12.52 -4.23
N GLU A 231 -8.86 -12.73 -4.45
CA GLU A 231 -7.95 -13.15 -3.37
C GLU A 231 -7.96 -12.14 -2.19
N ILE A 232 -8.03 -10.85 -2.49
CA ILE A 232 -8.18 -9.79 -1.49
C ILE A 232 -9.54 -9.86 -0.80
N ALA A 233 -10.62 -9.99 -1.57
CA ALA A 233 -11.97 -10.08 -1.05
C ALA A 233 -12.12 -11.25 -0.07
N ASP A 234 -11.69 -12.44 -0.45
CA ASP A 234 -11.74 -13.65 0.38
C ASP A 234 -10.93 -13.48 1.67
N ALA A 235 -9.72 -12.90 1.57
CA ALA A 235 -8.87 -12.66 2.74
C ALA A 235 -9.49 -11.62 3.69
N VAL A 236 -10.14 -10.59 3.17
CA VAL A 236 -10.88 -9.58 3.96
C VAL A 236 -12.11 -10.19 4.63
N LEU A 237 -12.93 -10.96 3.89
CA LEU A 237 -14.10 -11.65 4.44
C LEU A 237 -13.70 -12.58 5.58
N LYS A 238 -12.65 -13.40 5.36
CA LYS A 238 -12.11 -14.30 6.38
C LYS A 238 -11.58 -13.55 7.61
N LEU A 239 -10.87 -12.45 7.42
CA LEU A 239 -10.39 -11.61 8.52
C LEU A 239 -11.56 -11.10 9.37
N LEU A 240 -12.61 -10.60 8.73
CA LEU A 240 -13.77 -10.03 9.41
C LEU A 240 -14.65 -11.11 10.05
N ASP A 241 -14.80 -12.27 9.43
CA ASP A 241 -15.54 -13.39 10.01
C ASP A 241 -14.89 -13.91 11.31
N ASN A 242 -13.55 -13.91 11.37
CA ASN A 242 -12.78 -14.28 12.55
C ASN A 242 -12.73 -13.20 13.64
N MET A 243 -13.22 -11.99 13.35
CA MET A 243 -13.25 -10.89 14.33
C MET A 243 -14.39 -11.08 15.34
N GLU A 244 -14.13 -10.74 16.60
CA GLU A 244 -15.16 -10.70 17.65
C GLU A 244 -16.34 -9.81 17.23
N HIS A 245 -17.57 -10.28 17.52
CA HIS A 245 -18.79 -9.64 17.03
C HIS A 245 -18.87 -8.14 17.35
N ASN A 246 -18.58 -7.76 18.60
CA ASN A 246 -18.64 -6.37 19.05
C ASN A 246 -17.59 -5.50 18.34
N LYS A 247 -16.35 -5.98 18.22
CA LYS A 247 -15.27 -5.28 17.50
C LYS A 247 -15.61 -5.11 16.01
N ARG A 248 -16.18 -6.15 15.39
CA ARG A 248 -16.66 -6.09 14.00
C ARG A 248 -17.77 -5.07 13.81
N GLN A 249 -18.75 -5.04 14.71
CA GLN A 249 -19.83 -4.04 14.67
C GLN A 249 -19.28 -2.60 14.79
N ILE A 250 -18.34 -2.38 15.71
CA ILE A 250 -17.67 -1.08 15.88
C ILE A 250 -16.93 -0.69 14.61
N LEU A 251 -16.11 -1.59 14.05
CA LEU A 251 -15.37 -1.33 12.80
C LEU A 251 -16.31 -1.00 11.64
N PHE A 252 -17.37 -1.80 11.45
CA PHE A 252 -18.33 -1.59 10.37
C PHE A 252 -19.04 -0.25 10.50
N SER A 253 -19.48 0.08 11.71
CA SER A 253 -20.18 1.34 11.98
C SER A 253 -19.24 2.52 11.80
N LEU A 254 -18.00 2.42 12.27
CA LEU A 254 -16.95 3.42 12.05
C LEU A 254 -16.76 3.70 10.56
N LEU A 255 -16.45 2.66 9.77
CA LEU A 255 -16.21 2.81 8.33
C LEU A 255 -17.44 3.31 7.55
N TYR A 256 -18.64 2.92 8.00
CA TYR A 256 -19.88 3.42 7.42
C TYR A 256 -20.06 4.92 7.66
N TYR A 257 -19.87 5.40 8.89
CA TYR A 257 -20.09 6.81 9.23
C TYR A 257 -18.99 7.72 8.71
N THR A 258 -17.73 7.30 8.78
CA THR A 258 -16.59 8.12 8.36
C THR A 258 -16.28 8.01 6.88
N LYS A 259 -16.93 7.06 6.19
CA LYS A 259 -16.71 6.73 4.77
C LYS A 259 -15.24 6.42 4.44
N SER A 260 -14.43 6.15 5.46
CA SER A 260 -12.98 5.98 5.32
C SER A 260 -12.64 4.67 4.62
N THR A 261 -11.43 4.62 4.08
CA THR A 261 -10.87 3.42 3.48
C THR A 261 -9.81 2.83 4.41
N VAL A 262 -9.84 1.52 4.59
CA VAL A 262 -8.76 0.78 5.23
C VAL A 262 -7.75 0.38 4.15
N CYS A 263 -6.55 0.93 4.25
CA CYS A 263 -5.45 0.62 3.36
C CYS A 263 -4.59 -0.50 3.97
N CYS A 264 -4.41 -1.56 3.19
CA CYS A 264 -3.74 -2.79 3.59
C CYS A 264 -2.75 -3.25 2.53
N GLU A 265 -1.88 -4.17 2.94
CA GLU A 265 -1.10 -5.02 2.05
C GLU A 265 -1.61 -6.47 2.19
N ILE A 266 -1.83 -7.17 1.07
CA ILE A 266 -2.09 -8.61 1.07
C ILE A 266 -0.77 -9.37 0.84
N LEU A 267 -0.49 -10.32 1.72
CA LEU A 267 0.63 -11.25 1.65
C LEU A 267 0.17 -12.53 0.96
N LEU A 268 0.74 -12.87 -0.18
CA LEU A 268 0.35 -14.01 -1.02
C LEU A 268 1.47 -15.07 -1.05
N PRO A 269 1.40 -16.17 -0.27
CA PRO A 269 2.47 -17.17 -0.23
C PRO A 269 2.73 -17.89 -1.57
N GLN A 270 1.75 -17.90 -2.47
CA GLN A 270 1.86 -18.52 -3.80
C GLN A 270 2.14 -17.50 -4.93
N ASN A 271 2.25 -16.22 -4.59
CA ASN A 271 2.55 -15.14 -5.53
C ASN A 271 3.38 -14.06 -4.81
N GLN A 272 4.57 -14.48 -4.40
CA GLN A 272 5.44 -13.71 -3.52
C GLN A 272 6.21 -12.64 -4.30
N HIS A 273 6.62 -11.60 -3.57
CA HIS A 273 7.46 -10.54 -4.12
C HIS A 273 8.94 -10.89 -3.98
N ILE A 274 9.61 -10.39 -2.94
CA ILE A 274 11.05 -10.56 -2.69
C ILE A 274 11.31 -11.11 -1.29
N VAL A 275 10.48 -10.76 -0.31
CA VAL A 275 10.51 -11.35 1.02
C VAL A 275 9.84 -12.72 0.96
N ASN A 276 10.46 -13.72 1.60
CA ASN A 276 9.91 -15.07 1.65
C ASN A 276 8.70 -15.13 2.59
N LEU A 277 7.58 -15.59 2.05
CA LEU A 277 6.30 -15.77 2.72
C LEU A 277 5.89 -17.24 2.82
N SER A 278 6.78 -18.20 2.54
CA SER A 278 6.50 -19.64 2.57
C SER A 278 6.10 -20.18 3.95
N TYR A 279 6.38 -19.43 5.03
CA TYR A 279 5.88 -19.72 6.37
C TYR A 279 4.36 -19.50 6.51
N LEU A 280 3.74 -18.76 5.58
CA LEU A 280 2.30 -18.53 5.55
C LEU A 280 1.59 -19.68 4.81
N LYS A 281 0.56 -20.24 5.45
CA LYS A 281 -0.27 -21.30 4.86
C LYS A 281 -1.34 -20.75 3.92
N GLU A 282 -1.66 -19.47 4.03
CA GLU A 282 -2.75 -18.81 3.32
C GLU A 282 -2.51 -17.30 3.18
N PRO A 283 -3.23 -16.62 2.28
CA PRO A 283 -3.19 -15.17 2.19
C PRO A 283 -3.49 -14.45 3.50
N GLN A 284 -2.78 -13.37 3.79
CA GLN A 284 -3.00 -12.54 4.98
C GLN A 284 -3.11 -11.06 4.64
N ILE A 285 -4.08 -10.37 5.25
CA ILE A 285 -4.22 -8.92 5.18
C ILE A 285 -3.44 -8.28 6.32
N ARG A 286 -2.68 -7.23 6.02
CA ARG A 286 -1.98 -6.40 7.00
C ARG A 286 -2.32 -4.93 6.75
N MET A 287 -2.98 -4.31 7.71
CA MET A 287 -3.36 -2.91 7.65
C MET A 287 -2.14 -1.99 7.87
N PHE A 288 -2.11 -0.85 7.16
CA PHE A 288 -1.09 0.18 7.37
C PHE A 288 -1.66 1.61 7.53
N ALA A 289 -2.91 1.88 7.12
CA ALA A 289 -3.50 3.21 7.32
C ALA A 289 -5.03 3.20 7.20
N PHE A 290 -5.67 4.19 7.83
CA PHE A 290 -6.98 4.68 7.42
C PHE A 290 -6.79 5.92 6.54
N THR A 291 -7.51 6.02 5.43
CA THR A 291 -7.54 7.23 4.59
C THR A 291 -8.92 7.87 4.57
N PRO A 292 -8.98 9.20 4.50
CA PRO A 292 -10.26 9.90 4.51
C PRO A 292 -10.96 9.71 3.16
N THR A 293 -12.25 10.03 3.11
CA THR A 293 -12.93 10.18 1.81
C THR A 293 -12.34 11.37 1.03
N CYS A 294 -12.65 11.50 -0.26
CA CYS A 294 -12.19 12.65 -1.05
C CYS A 294 -12.68 13.99 -0.44
N LYS A 295 -11.89 15.05 -0.61
CA LYS A 295 -12.20 16.38 -0.08
C LYS A 295 -13.16 17.15 -1.00
N SER A 296 -13.89 18.13 -0.43
CA SER A 296 -14.55 19.19 -1.20
C SER A 296 -13.54 20.26 -1.63
N ASP A 297 -13.89 21.15 -2.58
CA ASP A 297 -12.94 22.20 -3.03
C ASP A 297 -12.69 23.26 -1.97
N ASP A 298 -13.66 23.48 -1.08
CA ASP A 298 -13.62 24.52 -0.05
C ASP A 298 -12.73 24.13 1.13
N GLU A 299 -12.29 22.86 1.19
CA GLU A 299 -11.44 22.34 2.25
C GLU A 299 -10.02 22.07 1.71
N PRO A 300 -8.98 22.76 2.22
CA PRO A 300 -7.60 22.38 1.95
C PRO A 300 -7.35 20.96 2.52
N GLU A 301 -6.51 20.18 1.83
CA GLU A 301 -6.11 18.89 2.39
C GLU A 301 -5.17 19.16 3.56
N SER A 302 -5.62 18.90 4.78
CA SER A 302 -4.80 19.04 5.99
C SER A 302 -3.97 17.79 6.29
N SER A 303 -4.41 16.61 5.84
CA SER A 303 -3.71 15.36 6.12
C SER A 303 -3.84 14.29 5.03
N PHE A 304 -2.78 13.49 4.83
CA PHE A 304 -2.82 12.32 3.94
C PHE A 304 -3.56 11.10 4.50
N THR A 305 -3.70 11.00 5.82
CA THR A 305 -4.36 9.88 6.49
C THR A 305 -5.55 10.38 7.30
N ALA A 306 -6.54 9.52 7.51
CA ALA A 306 -7.74 9.88 8.27
C ALA A 306 -7.45 10.00 9.78
N LEU A 307 -6.49 9.19 10.24
CA LEU A 307 -5.94 9.22 11.58
C LEU A 307 -4.42 9.38 11.47
N PRO A 308 -3.75 10.00 12.47
CA PRO A 308 -2.31 9.88 12.60
C PRO A 308 -1.89 8.41 12.56
N PRO A 309 -0.85 8.02 11.81
CA PRO A 309 -0.62 6.61 11.47
C PRO A 309 -0.49 5.69 12.68
N HIS A 310 0.23 6.12 13.72
CA HIS A 310 0.37 5.37 14.98
C HIS A 310 -0.98 5.20 15.70
N LEU A 311 -1.79 6.27 15.84
CA LEU A 311 -3.13 6.16 16.43
C LEU A 311 -4.06 5.25 15.59
N GLY A 312 -3.96 5.32 14.26
CA GLY A 312 -4.70 4.44 13.37
C GLY A 312 -4.32 2.98 13.53
N LEU A 313 -3.03 2.67 13.71
CA LEU A 313 -2.53 1.31 13.94
C LEU A 313 -2.85 0.80 15.35
N ASP A 314 -2.82 1.67 16.36
CA ASP A 314 -3.23 1.34 17.73
C ASP A 314 -4.73 1.00 17.78
N LEU A 315 -5.57 1.83 17.14
CA LEU A 315 -7.00 1.56 16.98
C LEU A 315 -7.24 0.24 16.25
N ALA A 316 -6.55 0.01 15.14
CA ALA A 316 -6.67 -1.23 14.38
C ALA A 316 -6.27 -2.45 15.22
N THR A 317 -5.19 -2.35 15.99
CA THR A 317 -4.74 -3.40 16.90
C THR A 317 -5.78 -3.67 18.00
N ALA A 318 -6.37 -2.64 18.58
CA ALA A 318 -7.46 -2.78 19.56
C ALA A 318 -8.70 -3.49 18.98
N LEU A 319 -8.95 -3.31 17.68
CA LEU A 319 -9.99 -3.99 16.92
C LEU A 319 -9.60 -5.40 16.44
N ASN A 320 -8.43 -5.92 16.83
CA ASN A 320 -7.84 -7.19 16.37
C ASN A 320 -7.55 -7.23 14.85
N LEU A 321 -7.33 -6.08 14.21
CA LEU A 321 -6.84 -6.05 12.83
C LEU A 321 -5.31 -6.27 12.83
N PRO A 322 -4.78 -7.20 12.01
CA PRO A 322 -3.35 -7.36 11.85
C PRO A 322 -2.74 -6.11 11.19
N CYS A 323 -1.69 -5.55 11.79
CA CYS A 323 -1.09 -4.28 11.39
C CYS A 323 0.37 -4.41 10.94
N ALA A 324 0.85 -3.39 10.22
CA ALA A 324 2.28 -3.13 10.04
C ALA A 324 2.94 -2.75 11.37
N ASN A 325 4.20 -3.15 11.56
CA ASN A 325 5.00 -2.67 12.67
C ASN A 325 5.40 -1.21 12.43
N TYR A 326 5.52 -0.43 13.50
CA TYR A 326 6.02 0.94 13.42
C TYR A 326 6.83 1.33 14.65
N GLU A 327 7.63 2.37 14.49
CA GLU A 327 8.28 3.10 15.57
C GLU A 327 8.14 4.61 15.34
N ILE A 328 8.14 5.38 16.42
CA ILE A 328 8.11 6.85 16.34
C ILE A 328 9.54 7.34 16.55
N ILE A 329 10.07 8.07 15.59
CA ILE A 329 11.42 8.63 15.64
C ILE A 329 11.37 10.17 15.67
N PRO A 330 12.31 10.83 16.36
CA PRO A 330 12.46 12.28 16.29
C PRO A 330 12.88 12.75 14.89
N THR A 331 12.33 13.86 14.42
CA THR A 331 12.60 14.42 13.08
C THR A 331 14.09 14.63 12.80
N HIS A 332 14.87 15.07 13.79
CA HIS A 332 16.32 15.28 13.66
C HIS A 332 17.15 13.99 13.50
N THR A 333 16.54 12.81 13.65
CA THR A 333 17.21 11.50 13.49
C THR A 333 16.88 10.79 12.18
N VAL A 334 16.01 11.39 11.35
CA VAL A 334 15.47 10.75 10.13
C VAL A 334 16.56 10.30 9.16
N ASP A 335 17.59 11.12 8.92
CA ASP A 335 18.68 10.75 7.99
C ASP A 335 19.47 9.53 8.49
N ASN A 336 19.78 9.49 9.78
CA ASN A 336 20.44 8.34 10.40
C ASN A 336 19.55 7.10 10.31
N PHE A 337 18.25 7.25 10.56
CA PHE A 337 17.28 6.17 10.42
C PHE A 337 17.23 5.64 8.99
N ILE A 338 17.22 6.50 7.97
CA ILE A 338 17.23 6.09 6.56
C ILE A 338 18.48 5.27 6.26
N VAL A 339 19.66 5.72 6.69
CA VAL A 339 20.92 4.98 6.49
C VAL A 339 20.87 3.60 7.15
N GLN A 340 20.34 3.49 8.38
CA GLN A 340 20.17 2.23 9.08
C GLN A 340 19.14 1.32 8.39
N SER A 341 18.00 1.89 7.99
CA SER A 341 16.94 1.21 7.25
C SER A 341 17.47 0.59 5.96
N ARG A 342 18.27 1.33 5.17
CA ARG A 342 18.84 0.84 3.91
C ARG A 342 19.70 -0.42 4.07
N ARG A 343 20.31 -0.58 5.25
CA ARG A 343 21.15 -1.72 5.61
C ARG A 343 20.37 -2.90 6.20
N LYS A 344 19.05 -2.81 6.39
CA LYS A 344 18.27 -4.00 6.81
C LYS A 344 18.26 -5.05 5.69
N VAL A 345 18.12 -6.32 6.07
CA VAL A 345 17.93 -7.46 5.15
C VAL A 345 16.56 -8.08 5.40
N GLN A 346 16.09 -8.91 4.46
CA GLN A 346 14.79 -9.59 4.56
C GLN A 346 13.59 -8.66 4.79
N SER A 347 13.73 -7.40 4.40
CA SER A 347 12.69 -6.38 4.49
C SER A 347 12.74 -5.52 3.24
N GLU A 348 11.58 -5.07 2.77
CA GLU A 348 11.54 -4.10 1.67
C GLU A 348 12.05 -2.74 2.12
N GLY A 349 11.82 -2.34 3.38
CA GLY A 349 12.27 -1.08 3.96
C GLY A 349 11.19 -0.45 4.84
N HIS A 350 11.07 0.88 4.80
CA HIS A 350 10.08 1.62 5.58
C HIS A 350 9.36 2.68 4.75
N VAL A 351 8.16 3.04 5.20
CA VAL A 351 7.46 4.27 4.83
C VAL A 351 7.51 5.20 6.04
N LEU A 352 8.05 6.39 5.84
CA LEU A 352 8.16 7.45 6.83
C LEU A 352 6.97 8.39 6.68
N TYR A 353 6.17 8.53 7.73
CA TYR A 353 5.05 9.45 7.79
C TYR A 353 5.43 10.65 8.66
N PHE A 354 5.50 11.83 8.04
CA PHE A 354 5.84 13.08 8.71
C PHE A 354 4.57 13.66 9.32
N VAL A 355 4.54 13.77 10.66
CA VAL A 355 3.36 14.18 11.42
C VAL A 355 3.64 15.53 12.09
N LYS A 356 2.74 16.48 11.86
CA LYS A 356 2.75 17.81 12.46
C LYS A 356 1.58 17.96 13.42
N CYS A 357 1.81 18.56 14.58
CA CYS A 357 0.82 18.87 15.59
C CYS A 357 0.44 20.36 15.49
N GLU A 358 -0.82 20.65 15.18
CA GLU A 358 -1.35 22.01 15.12
C GLU A 358 -2.62 22.07 15.98
N ASN A 359 -2.67 22.99 16.95
CA ASN A 359 -3.82 23.18 17.85
C ASN A 359 -4.27 21.90 18.60
N GLY A 360 -3.34 20.99 18.90
CA GLY A 360 -3.64 19.71 19.56
C GLY A 360 -4.10 18.60 18.62
N GLU A 361 -4.17 18.87 17.32
CA GLU A 361 -4.50 17.89 16.28
C GLU A 361 -3.25 17.45 15.54
N GLU A 362 -3.18 16.18 15.19
CA GLU A 362 -2.03 15.62 14.48
C GLU A 362 -2.38 15.35 13.02
N HIS A 363 -1.55 15.86 12.12
CA HIS A 363 -1.73 15.77 10.68
C HIS A 363 -0.52 15.12 10.00
N THR A 364 -0.75 14.05 9.25
CA THR A 364 0.25 13.52 8.30
C THR A 364 0.43 14.48 7.14
N ILE A 365 1.52 15.24 7.15
CA ILE A 365 1.84 16.27 6.15
C ILE A 365 2.76 15.78 5.03
N GLY A 366 3.39 14.61 5.18
CA GLY A 366 4.35 14.09 4.21
C GLY A 366 4.54 12.59 4.32
N LEU A 367 4.86 11.95 3.19
CA LEU A 367 5.27 10.54 3.14
C LEU A 367 6.53 10.39 2.30
N ALA A 368 7.48 9.60 2.79
CA ALA A 368 8.64 9.17 2.03
C ALA A 368 8.82 7.65 2.18
N LYS A 369 9.24 6.97 1.11
CA LYS A 369 9.66 5.56 1.21
C LYS A 369 11.18 5.47 1.19
N THR A 370 11.72 4.53 1.96
CA THR A 370 13.11 4.09 1.89
C THR A 370 13.11 2.59 1.67
N LYS A 371 13.80 2.12 0.63
CA LYS A 371 13.99 0.70 0.37
C LYS A 371 15.37 0.22 0.82
N THR A 372 15.45 -1.03 1.27
CA THR A 372 16.73 -1.66 1.58
C THR A 372 17.55 -1.92 0.32
N GLU A 373 18.87 -1.87 0.44
CA GLU A 373 19.78 -2.22 -0.66
C GLU A 373 19.55 -3.67 -1.10
N TRP A 374 19.38 -4.55 -0.11
CA TRP A 374 19.05 -5.97 -0.29
C TRP A 374 17.82 -6.15 -1.20
N TYR A 375 16.72 -5.46 -0.88
CA TYR A 375 15.48 -5.57 -1.63
C TYR A 375 15.64 -5.07 -3.06
N VAL A 376 16.26 -3.90 -3.25
CA VAL A 376 16.41 -3.28 -4.58
C VAL A 376 17.25 -4.18 -5.50
N ILE A 377 18.34 -4.76 -4.98
CA ILE A 377 19.21 -5.65 -5.74
C ILE A 377 18.49 -6.95 -6.09
N LEU A 378 17.85 -7.61 -5.13
CA LEU A 378 17.12 -8.85 -5.39
C LEU A 378 15.94 -8.66 -6.33
N ARG A 379 15.23 -7.54 -6.24
CA ARG A 379 14.16 -7.19 -7.18
C ARG A 379 14.72 -7.05 -8.60
N ALA A 380 15.84 -6.35 -8.78
CA ALA A 380 16.47 -6.25 -10.09
C ALA A 380 16.92 -7.60 -10.63
N LEU A 381 17.47 -8.47 -9.77
CA LEU A 381 17.87 -9.82 -10.14
C LEU A 381 16.66 -10.68 -10.55
N ARG A 382 15.56 -10.64 -9.80
CA ARG A 382 14.30 -11.30 -10.17
C ARG A 382 13.84 -10.90 -11.55
N GLU A 383 13.76 -9.60 -11.84
CA GLU A 383 13.30 -9.14 -13.15
C GLU A 383 14.23 -9.59 -14.29
N LYS A 384 15.55 -9.64 -14.05
CA LYS A 384 16.53 -10.19 -15.01
C LYS A 384 16.36 -11.70 -15.21
N ALA A 385 16.15 -12.46 -14.13
CA ALA A 385 15.93 -13.90 -14.18
C ALA A 385 14.63 -14.22 -14.92
N VAL A 386 13.52 -13.58 -14.55
CA VAL A 386 12.23 -13.74 -15.22
C VAL A 386 12.36 -13.44 -16.71
N TYR A 387 12.95 -12.30 -17.08
CA TYR A 387 13.16 -11.96 -18.49
C TYR A 387 14.06 -12.97 -19.20
N CYS A 388 15.10 -13.49 -18.55
CA CYS A 388 15.98 -14.50 -19.12
C CYS A 388 15.23 -15.78 -19.49
N PHE A 389 14.44 -16.32 -18.57
CA PHE A 389 13.91 -17.68 -18.68
C PHE A 389 12.47 -17.76 -19.23
N THR A 390 11.68 -16.69 -19.17
CA THR A 390 10.29 -16.67 -19.70
C THR A 390 10.19 -16.00 -21.06
N ALA A 391 10.56 -14.72 -21.15
CA ALA A 391 10.46 -13.91 -22.37
C ALA A 391 11.66 -14.12 -23.30
N GLY A 392 12.85 -14.32 -22.72
CA GLY A 392 14.11 -14.44 -23.43
C GLY A 392 14.22 -15.73 -24.23
N LYS A 393 13.89 -16.88 -23.64
CA LYS A 393 13.99 -18.20 -24.29
C LYS A 393 13.08 -18.36 -25.52
N LYS A 394 12.05 -17.52 -25.67
CA LYS A 394 11.19 -17.50 -26.86
C LYS A 394 11.87 -16.85 -28.09
N LYS A 395 13.04 -16.21 -27.91
CA LYS A 395 13.80 -15.57 -29.00
C LYS A 395 14.86 -16.54 -29.52
N HIS A 396 15.06 -16.55 -30.83
CA HIS A 396 16.04 -17.40 -31.52
C HIS A 396 17.48 -17.19 -31.02
N ASP A 397 17.83 -15.96 -30.61
CA ASP A 397 19.19 -15.59 -30.22
C ASP A 397 19.36 -15.53 -28.69
N TRP A 398 18.74 -16.44 -27.95
CA TRP A 398 18.89 -16.49 -26.50
C TRP A 398 20.28 -17.00 -26.11
N ASN A 399 21.00 -16.23 -25.29
CA ASN A 399 22.32 -16.59 -24.77
C ASN A 399 22.45 -16.22 -23.29
N LEU A 400 22.69 -17.21 -22.44
CA LEU A 400 22.88 -17.03 -20.99
C LEU A 400 24.01 -16.05 -20.65
N THR A 401 25.12 -16.10 -21.39
CA THR A 401 26.30 -15.24 -21.15
C THR A 401 25.97 -13.77 -21.33
N GLU A 402 25.17 -13.42 -22.34
CA GLU A 402 24.72 -12.04 -22.56
C GLU A 402 23.73 -11.58 -21.49
N ARG A 403 22.91 -12.50 -20.97
CA ARG A 403 21.97 -12.21 -19.88
C ARG A 403 22.70 -11.96 -18.56
N ILE A 404 23.75 -12.71 -18.27
CA ILE A 404 24.65 -12.46 -17.14
C ILE A 404 25.30 -11.08 -17.29
N LYS A 405 25.87 -10.75 -18.46
CA LYS A 405 26.44 -9.42 -18.74
C LYS A 405 25.41 -8.29 -18.53
N SER A 406 24.17 -8.49 -18.96
CA SER A 406 23.07 -7.52 -18.75
C SER A 406 22.73 -7.33 -17.27
N THR A 407 22.85 -8.39 -16.46
CA THR A 407 22.65 -8.35 -15.01
C THR A 407 23.79 -7.59 -14.35
N HIS A 408 25.04 -7.85 -14.71
CA HIS A 408 26.21 -7.09 -14.22
C HIS A 408 26.11 -5.60 -14.53
N LYS A 409 25.67 -5.25 -15.74
CA LYS A 409 25.41 -3.85 -16.11
C LYS A 409 24.38 -3.23 -15.16
N ARG A 410 23.28 -3.93 -14.88
CA ARG A 410 22.25 -3.44 -13.97
C ARG A 410 22.77 -3.23 -12.55
N LEU A 411 23.61 -4.13 -12.03
CA LEU A 411 24.20 -3.98 -10.70
C LEU A 411 25.10 -2.74 -10.59
N ARG A 412 25.85 -2.40 -11.65
CA ARG A 412 26.62 -1.15 -11.71
C ARG A 412 25.73 0.09 -11.67
N GLU A 413 24.62 0.10 -12.43
CA GLU A 413 23.62 1.17 -12.35
C GLU A 413 23.07 1.31 -10.92
N LEU A 414 22.77 0.19 -10.25
CA LEU A 414 22.31 0.22 -8.85
C LEU A 414 23.37 0.73 -7.89
N GLN A 415 24.65 0.41 -8.09
CA GLN A 415 25.75 0.94 -7.29
C GLN A 415 25.81 2.47 -7.38
N GLU A 416 25.65 3.03 -8.58
CA GLU A 416 25.62 4.47 -8.77
C GLU A 416 24.47 5.14 -8.02
N TRP A 417 23.33 4.46 -7.88
CA TRP A 417 22.14 4.99 -7.20
C TRP A 417 22.20 4.84 -5.69
N LEU A 418 22.57 3.65 -5.23
CA LEU A 418 22.58 3.27 -3.81
C LEU A 418 23.90 3.61 -3.11
N LYS A 419 24.96 3.94 -3.87
CA LYS A 419 26.28 4.34 -3.38
C LYS A 419 26.99 3.29 -2.49
N PHE A 420 26.73 1.99 -2.71
CA PHE A 420 27.48 0.93 -2.02
C PHE A 420 28.88 0.72 -2.64
N SER A 421 29.79 0.07 -1.91
CA SER A 421 31.20 -0.05 -2.29
C SER A 421 31.45 -1.02 -3.46
N ASP A 422 32.61 -0.91 -4.12
CA ASP A 422 33.04 -1.85 -5.18
C ASP A 422 33.15 -3.29 -4.69
N GLU A 423 33.49 -3.48 -3.40
CA GLU A 423 33.51 -4.79 -2.77
C GLU A 423 32.10 -5.41 -2.75
N VAL A 424 31.09 -4.62 -2.37
CA VAL A 424 29.68 -5.05 -2.37
C VAL A 424 29.22 -5.33 -3.80
N LEU A 425 29.58 -4.48 -4.78
CA LEU A 425 29.28 -4.74 -6.19
C LEU A 425 29.88 -6.06 -6.69
N SER A 426 31.15 -6.32 -6.36
CA SER A 426 31.86 -7.53 -6.78
C SER A 426 31.18 -8.78 -6.24
N LYS A 427 30.81 -8.77 -4.94
CA LYS A 427 30.06 -9.87 -4.30
C LYS A 427 28.73 -10.12 -4.99
N TRP A 428 27.92 -9.09 -5.19
CA TRP A 428 26.61 -9.23 -5.85
C TRP A 428 26.73 -9.65 -7.32
N THR A 429 27.76 -9.18 -8.02
CA THR A 429 28.04 -9.56 -9.41
C THR A 429 28.30 -11.06 -9.48
N LYS A 430 29.24 -11.56 -8.67
CA LYS A 430 29.56 -12.99 -8.59
C LYS A 430 28.34 -13.82 -8.23
N LEU A 431 27.61 -13.43 -7.18
CA LEU A 431 26.44 -14.16 -6.71
C LEU A 431 25.32 -14.19 -7.76
N SER A 432 25.10 -13.08 -8.47
CA SER A 432 24.10 -13.02 -9.55
C SER A 432 24.47 -13.91 -10.74
N GLU A 433 25.76 -14.03 -11.06
CA GLU A 433 26.24 -14.94 -12.11
C GLU A 433 26.03 -16.40 -11.70
N GLU A 434 26.44 -16.77 -10.49
CA GLU A 434 26.26 -18.11 -9.92
C GLU A 434 24.76 -18.50 -9.91
N PHE A 435 23.89 -17.61 -9.44
CA PHE A 435 22.45 -17.83 -9.44
C PHE A 435 21.88 -18.03 -10.85
N MET A 436 22.28 -17.21 -11.81
CA MET A 436 21.78 -17.31 -13.19
C MET A 436 22.22 -18.61 -13.87
N ARG A 437 23.41 -19.13 -13.53
CA ARG A 437 23.89 -20.43 -14.02
C ARG A 437 23.15 -21.59 -13.38
N TRP A 438 23.04 -21.57 -12.05
CA TRP A 438 22.29 -22.57 -11.29
C TRP A 438 20.83 -22.64 -11.75
N LEU A 439 20.15 -21.50 -11.88
CA LEU A 439 18.75 -21.45 -12.32
C LEU A 439 18.59 -21.96 -13.77
N ASN A 440 19.58 -21.75 -14.64
CA ASN A 440 19.55 -22.33 -15.98
C ASN A 440 19.61 -23.86 -15.96
N GLU A 441 20.41 -24.45 -15.06
CA GLU A 441 20.51 -25.89 -14.88
C GLU A 441 19.20 -26.47 -14.33
N GLU A 442 18.61 -25.84 -13.30
CA GLU A 442 17.31 -26.24 -12.74
C GLU A 442 16.20 -26.18 -13.79
N VAL A 443 16.12 -25.12 -14.61
CA VAL A 443 15.09 -25.01 -15.65
C VAL A 443 15.31 -26.03 -16.77
N ASN A 444 16.55 -26.33 -17.16
CA ASN A 444 16.82 -27.28 -18.25
C ASN A 444 16.67 -28.74 -17.82
N SER A 445 16.87 -29.03 -16.54
CA SER A 445 16.65 -30.36 -15.95
C SER A 445 15.20 -30.61 -15.53
N GLY A 446 14.35 -29.57 -15.55
CA GLY A 446 12.95 -29.66 -15.12
C GLY A 446 12.77 -29.57 -13.59
N GLY A 447 13.81 -29.18 -12.85
CA GLY A 447 13.73 -28.89 -11.41
C GLY A 447 12.98 -27.59 -11.09
N GLU A 448 12.89 -26.67 -12.05
CA GLU A 448 12.13 -25.42 -11.93
C GLU A 448 11.34 -25.09 -13.20
N GLU A 449 10.10 -24.66 -13.03
CA GLU A 449 9.27 -24.15 -14.13
C GLU A 449 9.53 -22.66 -14.35
N ALA A 450 9.81 -22.26 -15.60
CA ALA A 450 10.12 -20.87 -15.91
C ALA A 450 9.01 -19.88 -15.49
N GLN A 451 7.73 -20.30 -15.57
CA GLN A 451 6.60 -19.48 -15.14
C GLN A 451 6.58 -19.23 -13.61
N GLN A 452 7.17 -20.12 -12.82
CA GLN A 452 7.20 -20.04 -11.35
C GLN A 452 8.29 -19.12 -10.82
N ILE A 453 9.27 -18.73 -11.65
CA ILE A 453 10.39 -17.87 -11.24
C ILE A 453 9.90 -16.54 -10.64
N ARG A 454 8.85 -15.92 -11.20
CA ARG A 454 8.31 -14.66 -10.66
C ARG A 454 7.58 -14.89 -9.31
N PRO A 455 6.51 -15.71 -9.24
CA PRO A 455 5.73 -15.87 -8.01
C PRO A 455 6.48 -16.58 -6.87
N MET A 456 7.51 -17.38 -7.18
CA MET A 456 8.26 -18.15 -6.19
C MET A 456 9.73 -17.71 -6.05
N PHE A 457 10.08 -16.53 -6.58
CA PHE A 457 11.46 -16.01 -6.54
C PHE A 457 12.18 -16.15 -5.19
N PRO A 458 11.62 -15.70 -4.05
CA PRO A 458 12.32 -15.81 -2.76
C PRO A 458 12.62 -17.26 -2.35
N VAL A 459 11.73 -18.20 -2.64
CA VAL A 459 11.92 -19.63 -2.32
C VAL A 459 13.03 -20.22 -3.20
N ILE A 460 13.01 -19.90 -4.49
CA ILE A 460 14.05 -20.30 -5.45
C ILE A 460 15.41 -19.72 -5.05
N TRP A 461 15.42 -18.45 -4.61
CA TRP A 461 16.63 -17.78 -4.15
C TRP A 461 17.21 -18.43 -2.90
N GLU A 462 16.38 -18.76 -1.91
CA GLU A 462 16.85 -19.47 -0.70
C GLU A 462 17.40 -20.86 -1.02
N ARG A 463 16.71 -21.65 -1.87
CA ARG A 463 17.22 -22.94 -2.35
C ARG A 463 18.59 -22.82 -3.01
N PHE A 464 18.80 -21.78 -3.83
CA PHE A 464 20.10 -21.49 -4.40
C PHE A 464 21.15 -21.22 -3.33
N CYS A 465 20.83 -20.37 -2.34
CA CYS A 465 21.74 -20.06 -1.25
C CYS A 465 22.13 -21.32 -0.46
N GLU A 466 21.17 -22.18 -0.14
CA GLU A 466 21.41 -23.46 0.53
C GLU A 466 22.29 -24.40 -0.32
N ALA A 467 21.96 -24.58 -1.59
CA ALA A 467 22.69 -25.48 -2.49
C ALA A 467 24.14 -25.06 -2.72
N THR A 468 24.45 -23.77 -2.62
CA THR A 468 25.78 -23.20 -2.86
C THR A 468 26.54 -22.82 -1.58
N ASN A 469 26.00 -23.16 -0.39
CA ASN A 469 26.51 -22.76 0.92
C ASN A 469 26.73 -21.24 1.04
N GLN A 470 25.85 -20.46 0.40
CA GLN A 470 25.88 -19.01 0.45
C GLN A 470 25.05 -18.48 1.63
N THR A 471 25.63 -17.47 2.27
CA THR A 471 25.01 -16.54 3.22
C THR A 471 23.73 -15.83 2.71
N THR A 472 22.51 -16.10 3.18
CA THR A 472 21.39 -15.14 2.98
C THR A 472 21.67 -13.84 3.76
N GLU A 473 22.27 -13.95 4.94
CA GLU A 473 22.64 -12.82 5.82
C GLU A 473 24.07 -12.28 5.55
N THR A 474 24.99 -13.13 5.12
CA THR A 474 26.44 -12.87 5.21
C THR A 474 27.01 -12.04 4.03
N ASN A 475 26.14 -11.42 3.24
CA ASN A 475 26.54 -10.51 2.15
C ASN A 475 26.66 -9.04 2.57
N GLN A 476 26.55 -8.73 3.88
CA GLN A 476 27.13 -7.51 4.41
C GLN A 476 28.62 -7.73 4.74
N PRO A 477 29.54 -6.92 4.19
CA PRO A 477 30.75 -6.63 4.96
C PRO A 477 30.26 -6.08 6.31
N ARG A 478 30.71 -6.67 7.43
CA ARG A 478 30.53 -6.05 8.75
C ARG A 478 31.20 -4.67 8.69
N LEU A 479 30.45 -3.63 8.35
CA LEU A 479 30.84 -2.24 8.56
C LEU A 479 30.61 -1.91 10.04
N GLN A 480 31.34 -2.61 10.92
CA GLN A 480 31.77 -2.05 12.19
C GLN A 480 32.94 -1.10 11.90
N THR A 481 32.65 0.01 11.24
CA THR A 481 33.54 1.18 11.28
C THR A 481 32.73 2.32 11.87
N GLN A 482 33.11 2.68 13.09
CA GLN A 482 32.78 3.97 13.69
C GLN A 482 33.09 5.06 12.67
N LEU A 483 32.07 5.64 12.06
CA LEU A 483 32.20 6.84 11.26
C LEU A 483 31.25 7.87 11.84
N SER A 484 31.81 8.67 12.75
CA SER A 484 31.37 10.02 13.03
C SER A 484 31.49 10.84 11.74
N PHE A 485 30.45 10.84 10.91
CA PHE A 485 30.32 11.83 9.85
C PHE A 485 29.71 13.10 10.45
N SER A 486 30.55 14.10 10.68
CA SER A 486 30.10 15.49 10.81
C SER A 486 29.56 15.94 9.45
N TYR A 487 28.25 16.00 9.31
CA TYR A 487 27.63 16.74 8.23
C TYR A 487 27.82 18.23 8.53
N SER A 488 28.77 18.86 7.84
CA SER A 488 28.79 20.31 7.70
C SER A 488 27.63 20.70 6.80
N SER A 489 26.73 21.49 7.37
CA SER A 489 25.58 22.16 6.75
C SER A 489 25.87 22.70 5.34
N TYR A 490 25.02 22.30 4.39
CA TYR A 490 24.74 23.04 3.16
C TYR A 490 23.27 23.48 3.18
#